data_AF-A0A060Z6J4-F1
#
_entry.id   AF-A0A060Z6J4-F1
#
_cell.length_a   1.000
_cell.length_b   1.000
_cell.length_c   1.000
_cell.angle_alpha   90.00
_cell.angle_beta   90.00
_cell.angle_gamma   90.00
#
_symmetry.space_group_name_H-M   'P 1'
#
loop_
_entity.id
_entity.type
_entity.pdbx_description
1 polymer ?
#
loop_
_entity_poly.entity_id
_entity_poly.type
_entity_poly.pdbx_seq_one_letter_code
_entity_poly.pdbx_strand_id
1 'polypeptide(L)'
;MLNTAAILQSKLDALNLTQIINEPTRYLPKALNTGTLIDIILTNLPSKYTSAVFNQDLSDHCLIACIRNGSAVKRPPLITVKRSLKHFSEQAFLIDLAGVSWKDIDLIPSVEDAWLFFLNAFLTIFNKHAPFKKCRTRNRYSTWFSPDLTALNQHKNILWRSALKSNSPRDIQLFREARNQYTQAVRKAKASFFKQKFASCNTNSKRFWDTVKSMENKKTSSQLPTALKIGNIVTTDKSTIFENFKKHFSTAGHAFHLATPTPVNSTAPPTATRPSIPHFSFSQIQSADVLKELQNLDPYKSAGLDNLDPFFQKLSAEIVATPITSLFNLSFVSSEIPKDWKAAAVIPLFKGGDTLDTNCYRPKSILPCLSKVFESQVNKQITDHFESHHTFSAMQSGFKAGHGCTSATLKVLNDILTAIDKKHYCAAIFIDLAKAFDSITTSSSADSTALVSQMIASHGSPTTSLIEFSVSNRRVCCPDLWKSLWGCHRVQFLDRLSSLYTSMMSLLLLMSL
;
A
#
# COMPACT_ATOMS: atom_id res chain seq x y z
N MET A 1 -20.18 -61.09 -9.20
CA MET A 1 -19.86 -59.68 -8.91
C MET A 1 -20.65 -59.27 -7.68
N LEU A 2 -19.98 -58.99 -6.56
CA LEU A 2 -20.62 -58.40 -5.38
C LEU A 2 -21.39 -57.15 -5.81
N ASN A 3 -22.66 -57.04 -5.43
CA ASN A 3 -23.53 -55.92 -5.79
C ASN A 3 -23.00 -54.65 -5.10
N THR A 4 -22.09 -53.95 -5.76
CA THR A 4 -21.31 -52.81 -5.25
C THR A 4 -22.21 -51.69 -4.74
N ALA A 5 -23.41 -51.53 -5.31
CA ALA A 5 -24.41 -50.58 -4.84
C ALA A 5 -24.95 -50.93 -3.44
N ALA A 6 -25.19 -52.20 -3.15
CA ALA A 6 -25.68 -52.65 -1.84
C ALA A 6 -24.63 -52.45 -0.74
N ILE A 7 -23.34 -52.66 -1.07
CA ILE A 7 -22.22 -52.42 -0.14
C ILE A 7 -22.10 -50.92 0.17
N LEU A 8 -22.24 -50.06 -0.85
CA LEU A 8 -22.19 -48.62 -0.65
C LEU A 8 -23.36 -48.15 0.23
N GLN A 9 -24.58 -48.60 -0.06
CA GLN A 9 -25.76 -48.24 0.73
C GLN A 9 -25.61 -48.66 2.20
N SER A 10 -25.15 -49.89 2.46
CA SER A 10 -24.91 -50.37 3.83
C SER A 10 -23.89 -49.51 4.60
N LYS A 11 -22.84 -49.02 3.93
CA LYS A 11 -21.86 -48.11 4.56
C LYS A 11 -22.44 -46.72 4.84
N LEU A 12 -23.28 -46.20 3.95
CA LEU A 12 -23.95 -44.92 4.15
C LEU A 12 -24.94 -45.00 5.32
N ASP A 13 -25.70 -46.09 5.40
CA ASP A 13 -26.63 -46.36 6.49
C ASP A 13 -25.90 -46.48 7.84
N ALA A 14 -24.76 -47.18 7.87
CA ALA A 14 -23.93 -47.30 9.08
C ALA A 14 -23.38 -45.94 9.58
N LEU A 15 -23.18 -44.97 8.67
CA LEU A 15 -22.73 -43.61 9.00
C LEU A 15 -23.91 -42.63 9.18
N ASN A 16 -25.15 -43.11 9.09
CA ASN A 16 -26.37 -42.31 9.09
C ASN A 16 -26.32 -41.17 8.05
N LEU A 17 -25.81 -41.46 6.85
CA LEU A 17 -25.68 -40.51 5.75
C LEU A 17 -26.76 -40.74 4.71
N THR A 18 -27.57 -39.72 4.44
CA THR A 18 -28.60 -39.72 3.40
C THR A 18 -28.15 -38.91 2.20
N GLN A 19 -28.32 -39.45 1.00
CA GLN A 19 -28.15 -38.71 -0.24
C GLN A 19 -29.36 -37.81 -0.50
N ILE A 20 -29.12 -36.53 -0.77
CA ILE A 20 -30.20 -35.54 -0.99
C ILE A 20 -30.39 -35.14 -2.45
N ILE A 21 -29.48 -35.53 -3.35
CA ILE A 21 -29.65 -35.30 -4.80
C ILE A 21 -30.25 -36.56 -5.42
N ASN A 22 -31.44 -36.44 -6.00
CA ASN A 22 -32.16 -37.57 -6.61
C ASN A 22 -32.39 -37.38 -8.12
N GLU A 23 -31.89 -36.29 -8.69
CA GLU A 23 -32.04 -35.95 -10.10
C GLU A 23 -30.70 -36.12 -10.83
N PRO A 24 -30.71 -36.39 -12.15
CA PRO A 24 -29.46 -36.51 -12.92
C PRO A 24 -28.61 -35.24 -12.85
N THR A 25 -27.32 -35.38 -12.56
CA THR A 25 -26.39 -34.24 -12.44
C THR A 25 -25.48 -34.07 -13.64
N ARG A 26 -25.50 -35.01 -14.59
CA ARG A 26 -24.76 -34.89 -15.85
C ARG A 26 -25.64 -35.30 -17.01
N TYR A 27 -25.68 -34.46 -18.05
CA TYR A 27 -26.40 -34.74 -19.29
C TYR A 27 -25.41 -34.77 -20.46
N LEU A 28 -25.54 -35.77 -21.33
CA LEU A 28 -24.67 -35.88 -22.49
C LEU A 28 -25.00 -34.78 -23.53
N PRO A 29 -24.01 -34.05 -24.06
CA PRO A 29 -24.24 -32.99 -25.05
C PRO A 29 -24.93 -33.45 -26.35
N LYS A 30 -24.85 -34.76 -26.65
CA LYS A 30 -25.45 -35.40 -27.82
C LYS A 30 -26.84 -36.00 -27.54
N ALA A 31 -27.22 -36.16 -26.29
CA ALA A 31 -28.48 -36.77 -25.87
C ALA A 31 -28.96 -36.08 -24.57
N LEU A 32 -29.70 -34.98 -24.72
CA LEU A 32 -30.18 -34.16 -23.60
C LEU A 32 -31.10 -34.91 -22.61
N ASN A 33 -31.61 -36.09 -22.99
CA ASN A 33 -32.55 -36.86 -22.17
C ASN A 33 -31.90 -38.01 -21.39
N THR A 34 -30.65 -38.39 -21.70
CA THR A 34 -29.95 -39.43 -20.94
C THR A 34 -29.03 -38.79 -19.92
N GLY A 35 -29.58 -38.59 -18.72
CA GLY A 35 -28.87 -38.06 -17.59
C GLY A 35 -28.30 -39.17 -16.70
N THR A 36 -27.10 -38.96 -16.18
CA THR A 36 -26.51 -39.80 -15.12
C THR A 36 -26.37 -38.99 -13.84
N LEU A 37 -26.73 -39.59 -12.70
CA LEU A 37 -26.44 -39.06 -11.38
C LEU A 37 -25.01 -39.47 -11.00
N ILE A 38 -24.10 -38.51 -10.97
CA ILE A 38 -22.70 -38.76 -10.61
C ILE A 38 -22.18 -37.82 -9.51
N ASP A 39 -22.86 -36.70 -9.29
CA ASP A 39 -22.53 -35.73 -8.25
C ASP A 39 -23.51 -35.93 -7.08
N ILE A 40 -23.00 -36.41 -5.95
CA ILE A 40 -23.81 -36.73 -4.76
C ILE A 40 -23.57 -35.71 -3.65
N ILE A 41 -24.61 -35.46 -2.85
CA ILE A 41 -24.48 -34.74 -1.57
C ILE A 41 -25.04 -35.65 -0.49
N LEU A 42 -24.20 -35.96 0.49
CA LEU A 42 -24.53 -36.81 1.63
C LEU A 42 -24.63 -35.96 2.89
N THR A 43 -25.64 -36.20 3.71
CA THR A 43 -25.82 -35.51 5.00
C THR A 43 -26.46 -36.41 6.02
N ASN A 44 -26.09 -36.24 7.29
CA ASN A 44 -26.75 -36.89 8.43
C ASN A 44 -27.93 -36.08 9.00
N LEU A 45 -28.25 -34.94 8.38
CA LEU A 45 -29.33 -34.04 8.80
C LEU A 45 -30.16 -33.59 7.59
N PRO A 46 -30.81 -34.51 6.85
CA PRO A 46 -31.51 -34.19 5.61
C PRO A 46 -32.59 -33.11 5.79
N SER A 47 -33.25 -33.04 6.95
CA SER A 47 -34.25 -32.00 7.25
C SER A 47 -33.68 -30.57 7.29
N LYS A 48 -32.38 -30.40 7.53
CA LYS A 48 -31.70 -29.10 7.56
C LYS A 48 -31.19 -28.64 6.20
N TYR A 49 -31.31 -29.45 5.16
CA TYR A 49 -30.77 -29.14 3.85
C TYR A 49 -31.81 -29.36 2.75
N THR A 50 -31.73 -28.52 1.72
CA THR A 50 -32.50 -28.68 0.48
C THR A 50 -31.52 -28.68 -0.67
N SER A 51 -31.62 -29.67 -1.54
CA SER A 51 -30.82 -29.76 -2.76
C SER A 51 -31.55 -29.13 -3.95
N ALA A 52 -30.80 -28.71 -4.95
CA ALA A 52 -31.33 -28.33 -6.24
C ALA A 52 -30.32 -28.66 -7.33
N VAL A 53 -30.81 -29.10 -8.49
CA VAL A 53 -30.00 -29.32 -9.69
C VAL A 53 -30.39 -28.31 -10.75
N PHE A 54 -29.42 -27.53 -11.23
CA PHE A 54 -29.63 -26.52 -12.25
C PHE A 54 -28.93 -26.96 -13.54
N ASN A 55 -29.73 -27.43 -14.50
CA ASN A 55 -29.24 -27.78 -15.83
C ASN A 55 -28.96 -26.51 -16.65
N GLN A 56 -27.68 -26.12 -16.71
CA GLN A 56 -27.18 -24.94 -17.42
C GLN A 56 -26.25 -25.36 -18.56
N ASP A 57 -26.11 -24.52 -19.58
CA ASP A 57 -25.28 -24.77 -20.76
C ASP A 57 -23.77 -24.54 -20.54
N LEU A 58 -23.31 -24.51 -19.29
CA LEU A 58 -21.93 -24.21 -18.92
C LEU A 58 -21.01 -25.43 -19.04
N SER A 59 -21.54 -26.63 -18.79
CA SER A 59 -20.80 -27.90 -18.75
C SER A 59 -21.77 -29.04 -19.08
N ASP A 60 -21.24 -30.25 -19.33
CA ASP A 60 -22.04 -31.48 -19.31
C ASP A 60 -22.52 -31.84 -17.89
N HIS A 61 -21.88 -31.30 -16.85
CA HIS A 61 -22.39 -31.33 -15.48
C HIS A 61 -23.35 -30.17 -15.19
N CYS A 62 -24.42 -30.48 -14.48
CA CYS A 62 -25.34 -29.53 -13.89
C CYS A 62 -24.71 -28.84 -12.69
N LEU A 63 -25.10 -27.60 -12.46
CA LEU A 63 -24.77 -26.92 -11.22
C LEU A 63 -25.64 -27.51 -10.10
N ILE A 64 -25.00 -28.15 -9.13
CA ILE A 64 -25.68 -28.62 -7.92
C ILE A 64 -25.61 -27.57 -6.82
N ALA A 65 -26.71 -27.39 -6.09
CA ALA A 65 -26.77 -26.54 -4.92
C ALA A 65 -27.27 -27.32 -3.71
N CYS A 66 -26.70 -27.00 -2.55
CA CYS A 66 -27.19 -27.43 -1.25
C CYS A 66 -27.43 -26.18 -0.41
N ILE A 67 -28.67 -26.01 0.01
CA ILE A 67 -29.14 -24.88 0.78
C ILE A 67 -29.37 -25.37 2.19
N ARG A 68 -28.67 -24.77 3.16
CA ARG A 68 -28.93 -25.04 4.58
C ARG A 68 -30.14 -24.22 5.03
N ASN A 69 -31.17 -24.91 5.50
CA ASN A 69 -32.37 -24.33 6.06
C ASN A 69 -32.05 -23.75 7.44
N GLY A 70 -32.18 -22.43 7.59
CA GLY A 70 -31.93 -21.71 8.82
C GLY A 70 -31.85 -20.21 8.61
N SER A 71 -31.75 -19.47 9.71
CA SER A 71 -31.60 -18.02 9.68
C SER A 71 -30.23 -17.64 9.09
N ALA A 72 -30.22 -17.18 7.84
CA ALA A 72 -29.01 -16.66 7.23
C ALA A 72 -28.62 -15.34 7.93
N VAL A 73 -27.42 -15.30 8.51
CA VAL A 73 -26.84 -14.05 9.00
C VAL A 73 -26.63 -13.12 7.80
N LYS A 74 -27.48 -12.12 7.63
CA LYS A 74 -27.32 -11.11 6.57
C LYS A 74 -26.00 -10.38 6.82
N ARG A 75 -25.03 -10.55 5.91
CA ARG A 75 -23.80 -9.77 5.96
C ARG A 75 -24.18 -8.29 5.84
N PRO A 76 -23.82 -7.43 6.81
CA PRO A 76 -24.12 -6.02 6.71
C PRO A 76 -23.46 -5.46 5.44
N PRO A 77 -24.10 -4.50 4.76
CA PRO A 77 -23.48 -3.87 3.61
C PRO A 77 -22.16 -3.21 4.02
N LEU A 78 -21.13 -3.32 3.17
CA LEU A 78 -19.89 -2.60 3.39
C LEU A 78 -20.16 -1.09 3.23
N ILE A 79 -20.17 -0.37 4.35
CA ILE A 79 -20.30 1.08 4.39
C ILE A 79 -18.89 1.67 4.51
N THR A 80 -18.55 2.59 3.61
CA THR A 80 -17.29 3.32 3.63
C THR A 80 -17.58 4.80 3.78
N VAL A 81 -16.86 5.49 4.66
CA VAL A 81 -16.91 6.95 4.77
C VAL A 81 -15.92 7.53 3.78
N LYS A 82 -16.38 8.42 2.90
CA LYS A 82 -15.51 9.14 1.97
C LYS A 82 -16.04 10.55 1.73
N ARG A 83 -15.17 11.46 1.29
CA ARG A 83 -15.61 12.79 0.86
C ARG A 83 -16.50 12.68 -0.38
N SER A 84 -17.61 13.39 -0.37
CA SER A 84 -18.58 13.40 -1.46
C SER A 84 -18.21 14.47 -2.47
N LEU A 85 -17.76 14.03 -3.65
CA LEU A 85 -17.44 14.94 -4.76
C LEU A 85 -18.62 15.14 -5.74
N LYS A 86 -19.84 14.73 -5.36
CA LYS A 86 -21.00 14.73 -6.27
C LYS A 86 -21.37 16.16 -6.73
N HIS A 87 -21.18 17.15 -5.87
CA HIS A 87 -21.50 18.55 -6.11
C HIS A 87 -20.29 19.45 -5.89
N PHE A 88 -19.09 18.89 -6.00
CA PHE A 88 -17.85 19.64 -5.80
C PHE A 88 -17.59 20.52 -7.03
N SER A 89 -17.39 21.83 -6.82
CA SER A 89 -16.93 22.77 -7.84
C SER A 89 -15.53 23.24 -7.46
N GLU A 90 -14.58 23.01 -8.36
CA GLU A 90 -13.18 23.42 -8.17
C GLU A 90 -13.08 24.94 -8.04
N GLN A 91 -13.78 25.69 -8.89
CA GLN A 91 -13.75 27.15 -8.88
C GLN A 91 -14.32 27.72 -7.59
N ALA A 92 -15.49 27.23 -7.13
CA ALA A 92 -16.10 27.72 -5.90
C ALA A 92 -15.23 27.42 -4.66
N PHE A 93 -14.57 26.25 -4.64
CA PHE A 93 -13.61 25.90 -3.59
C PHE A 93 -12.41 26.85 -3.57
N LEU A 94 -11.82 27.13 -4.74
CA LEU A 94 -10.68 28.04 -4.85
C LEU A 94 -11.05 29.49 -4.49
N ILE A 95 -12.24 29.97 -4.87
CA ILE A 95 -12.72 31.31 -4.52
C ILE A 95 -12.86 31.45 -3.00
N ASP A 96 -13.53 30.51 -2.34
CA ASP A 96 -13.69 30.55 -0.89
C ASP A 96 -12.34 30.48 -0.18
N LEU A 97 -11.41 29.67 -0.69
CA LEU A 97 -10.06 29.55 -0.13
C LEU A 97 -9.23 30.82 -0.32
N ALA A 98 -9.35 31.50 -1.46
CA ALA A 98 -8.71 32.79 -1.72
C ALA A 98 -9.27 33.92 -0.84
N GLY A 99 -10.52 33.77 -0.35
CA GLY A 99 -11.16 34.72 0.55
C GLY A 99 -10.66 34.70 2.00
N VAL A 100 -9.81 33.72 2.37
CA VAL A 100 -9.19 33.67 3.71
C VAL A 100 -8.03 34.67 3.78
N SER A 101 -7.93 35.41 4.88
CA SER A 101 -6.82 36.32 5.19
C SER A 101 -5.53 35.54 5.54
N TRP A 102 -4.95 34.85 4.56
CA TRP A 102 -3.75 34.02 4.77
C TRP A 102 -2.54 34.77 5.31
N LYS A 103 -2.47 36.10 5.10
CA LYS A 103 -1.42 36.97 5.63
C LYS A 103 -1.37 37.00 7.16
N ASP A 104 -2.48 36.68 7.82
CA ASP A 104 -2.56 36.68 9.28
C ASP A 104 -1.64 35.61 9.89
N ILE A 105 -1.24 34.59 9.12
CA ILE A 105 -0.29 33.57 9.57
C ILE A 105 1.07 34.15 9.95
N ASP A 106 1.50 35.23 9.30
CA ASP A 106 2.79 35.89 9.56
C ASP A 106 2.80 36.61 10.92
N LEU A 107 1.61 36.87 11.48
CA LEU A 107 1.45 37.54 12.77
C LEU A 107 1.44 36.55 13.95
N ILE A 108 1.40 35.24 13.67
CA ILE A 108 1.30 34.21 14.70
C ILE A 108 2.71 33.74 15.10
N PRO A 109 3.14 33.93 16.36
CA PRO A 109 4.52 33.64 16.77
C PRO A 109 4.78 32.14 17.02
N SER A 110 3.72 31.35 17.24
CA SER A 110 3.77 29.94 17.60
C SER A 110 3.54 29.06 16.37
N VAL A 111 4.43 28.08 16.13
CA VAL A 111 4.31 27.15 15.00
C VAL A 111 3.03 26.32 15.10
N GLU A 112 2.67 25.88 16.30
CA GLU A 112 1.46 25.09 16.52
C GLU A 112 0.21 25.91 16.24
N ASP A 113 0.15 27.17 16.69
CA ASP A 113 -1.01 28.02 16.48
C ASP A 113 -1.14 28.46 15.02
N ALA A 114 -0.01 28.73 14.34
CA ALA A 114 0.02 29.04 12.91
C ALA A 114 -0.46 27.84 12.08
N TRP A 115 -0.05 26.62 12.46
CA TRP A 115 -0.55 25.39 11.86
C TRP A 115 -2.04 25.20 12.10
N LEU A 116 -2.53 25.38 13.32
CA LEU A 116 -3.95 25.23 13.65
C LEU A 116 -4.81 26.26 12.92
N PHE A 117 -4.34 27.51 12.79
CA PHE A 117 -4.98 28.52 11.96
C PHE A 117 -5.14 28.03 10.51
N PHE A 118 -4.05 27.57 9.90
CA PHE A 118 -4.07 27.04 8.54
C PHE A 118 -5.01 25.84 8.40
N LEU A 119 -4.84 24.84 9.27
CA LEU A 119 -5.58 23.59 9.24
C LEU A 119 -7.09 23.83 9.39
N ASN A 120 -7.49 24.65 10.36
CA ASN A 120 -8.90 24.93 10.63
C ASN A 120 -9.56 25.72 9.50
N ALA A 121 -8.87 26.74 8.97
CA ALA A 121 -9.38 27.52 7.84
C ALA A 121 -9.58 26.61 6.60
N PHE A 122 -8.56 25.81 6.27
CA PHE A 122 -8.61 24.89 5.14
C PHE A 122 -9.70 23.83 5.31
N LEU A 123 -9.75 23.15 6.46
CA LEU A 123 -10.73 22.09 6.72
C LEU A 123 -12.17 22.61 6.76
N THR A 124 -12.39 23.83 7.25
CA THR A 124 -13.73 24.46 7.26
C THR A 124 -14.27 24.60 5.84
N ILE A 125 -13.48 25.18 4.93
CA ILE A 125 -13.84 25.34 3.52
C ILE A 125 -13.93 23.97 2.84
N PHE A 126 -12.98 23.09 3.11
CA PHE A 126 -12.96 21.76 2.52
C PHE A 126 -14.20 20.93 2.92
N ASN A 127 -14.64 21.01 4.18
CA ASN A 127 -15.84 20.32 4.65
C ASN A 127 -17.13 20.93 4.08
N LYS A 128 -17.16 22.24 3.79
CA LYS A 128 -18.25 22.90 3.07
C LYS A 128 -18.41 22.34 1.65
N HIS A 129 -17.31 22.23 0.90
CA HIS A 129 -17.32 21.84 -0.52
C HIS A 129 -17.31 20.32 -0.77
N ALA A 130 -16.67 19.55 0.10
CA ALA A 130 -16.51 18.11 -0.05
C ALA A 130 -16.72 17.36 1.30
N PRO A 131 -17.94 17.38 1.86
CA PRO A 131 -18.22 16.77 3.16
C PRO A 131 -18.08 15.25 3.14
N PHE A 132 -17.74 14.67 4.29
CA PHE A 132 -17.75 13.22 4.49
C PHE A 132 -19.18 12.66 4.40
N LYS A 133 -19.38 11.63 3.58
CA LYS A 133 -20.65 10.90 3.48
C LYS A 133 -20.44 9.40 3.59
N LYS A 134 -21.33 8.73 4.32
CA LYS A 134 -21.42 7.27 4.37
C LYS A 134 -21.90 6.77 3.00
N CYS A 135 -21.09 5.96 2.34
CA CYS A 135 -21.39 5.40 1.03
C CYS A 135 -21.44 3.87 1.13
N ARG A 136 -22.52 3.27 0.61
CA ARG A 136 -22.60 1.81 0.45
C ARG A 136 -21.75 1.38 -0.74
N THR A 137 -20.78 0.50 -0.51
CA THR A 137 -20.00 -0.09 -1.59
C THR A 137 -20.88 -1.05 -2.39
N ARG A 138 -21.06 -0.76 -3.68
CA ARG A 138 -21.80 -1.62 -4.62
C ARG A 138 -20.82 -2.58 -5.30
N ASN A 139 -21.25 -3.81 -5.55
CA ASN A 139 -20.50 -4.72 -6.42
C ASN A 139 -20.37 -4.07 -7.80
N ARG A 140 -19.13 -3.92 -8.27
CA ARG A 140 -18.86 -3.41 -9.61
C ARG A 140 -18.96 -4.60 -10.56
N TYR A 141 -19.92 -4.55 -11.48
CA TYR A 141 -19.88 -5.41 -12.67
C TYR A 141 -18.63 -5.08 -13.48
N SER A 142 -18.10 -6.07 -14.18
CA SER A 142 -16.97 -5.84 -15.07
C SER A 142 -17.35 -4.83 -16.15
N THR A 143 -16.55 -3.79 -16.33
CA THR A 143 -16.86 -2.62 -17.17
C THR A 143 -17.06 -2.92 -18.65
N TRP A 144 -16.61 -4.10 -19.12
CA TRP A 144 -16.80 -4.56 -20.50
C TRP A 144 -18.12 -5.30 -20.71
N PHE A 145 -18.87 -5.62 -19.66
CA PHE A 145 -20.14 -6.35 -19.76
C PHE A 145 -21.29 -5.36 -19.98
N SER A 146 -21.78 -5.30 -21.22
CA SER A 146 -22.82 -4.33 -21.64
C SER A 146 -24.25 -4.85 -21.42
N PRO A 147 -25.25 -3.95 -21.44
CA PRO A 147 -26.66 -4.33 -21.51
C PRO A 147 -26.98 -5.26 -22.69
N ASP A 148 -26.34 -5.06 -23.85
CA ASP A 148 -26.56 -5.91 -25.03
C ASP A 148 -26.13 -7.37 -24.80
N LEU A 149 -25.00 -7.57 -24.11
CA LEU A 149 -24.58 -8.92 -23.71
C LEU A 149 -25.57 -9.55 -22.73
N THR A 150 -26.21 -8.73 -21.90
CA THR A 150 -27.27 -9.20 -20.99
C THR A 150 -28.49 -9.67 -21.77
N ALA A 151 -28.92 -8.91 -22.78
CA ALA A 151 -30.04 -9.28 -23.65
C ALA A 151 -29.74 -10.56 -24.45
N LEU A 152 -28.55 -10.69 -25.02
CA LEU A 152 -28.12 -11.92 -25.71
C LEU A 152 -28.10 -13.14 -24.78
N ASN A 153 -27.61 -12.97 -23.54
CA ASN A 153 -27.62 -14.04 -22.55
C ASN A 153 -29.06 -14.45 -22.17
N GLN A 154 -29.96 -13.49 -22.01
CA GLN A 154 -31.37 -13.75 -21.73
C GLN A 154 -32.03 -14.51 -22.89
N HIS A 155 -31.83 -14.06 -24.13
CA HIS A 155 -32.36 -14.74 -25.31
C HIS A 155 -31.86 -16.18 -25.42
N LYS A 156 -30.55 -16.39 -25.25
CA LYS A 156 -29.93 -17.72 -25.19
C LYS A 156 -30.59 -18.60 -24.12
N ASN A 157 -30.80 -18.08 -22.90
CA ASN A 157 -31.40 -18.83 -21.80
C ASN A 157 -32.88 -19.17 -22.03
N ILE A 158 -33.63 -18.30 -22.72
CA ILE A 158 -35.02 -18.58 -23.13
C ILE A 158 -35.03 -19.75 -24.11
N LEU A 159 -34.17 -19.72 -25.14
CA LEU A 159 -34.09 -20.80 -26.13
C LEU A 159 -33.59 -22.12 -25.51
N TRP A 160 -32.68 -22.06 -24.55
CA TRP A 160 -32.25 -23.23 -23.78
C TRP A 160 -33.42 -23.91 -23.06
N ARG A 161 -34.26 -23.14 -22.37
CA ARG A 161 -35.45 -23.67 -21.69
C ARG A 161 -36.46 -24.25 -22.68
N SER A 162 -36.64 -23.62 -23.84
CA SER A 162 -37.50 -24.16 -24.90
C SER A 162 -36.97 -25.49 -25.42
N ALA A 163 -35.66 -25.58 -25.71
CA ALA A 163 -35.00 -26.78 -26.20
C ALA A 163 -35.08 -27.95 -25.20
N LEU A 164 -34.92 -27.67 -23.90
CA LEU A 164 -35.11 -28.67 -22.84
C LEU A 164 -36.56 -29.18 -22.77
N LYS A 165 -37.55 -28.31 -23.02
CA LYS A 165 -38.97 -28.68 -22.92
C LYS A 165 -39.47 -29.43 -24.16
N SER A 166 -39.10 -28.98 -25.35
CA SER A 166 -39.59 -29.54 -26.61
C SER A 166 -38.77 -30.74 -27.11
N ASN A 167 -37.49 -30.81 -26.71
CA ASN A 167 -36.51 -31.78 -27.20
C ASN A 167 -36.47 -31.90 -28.75
N SER A 168 -36.83 -30.81 -29.44
CA SER A 168 -36.87 -30.76 -30.90
C SER A 168 -35.49 -30.45 -31.47
N PRO A 169 -35.04 -31.12 -32.55
CA PRO A 169 -33.80 -30.77 -33.24
C PRO A 169 -33.75 -29.30 -33.66
N ARG A 170 -34.90 -28.71 -34.02
CA ARG A 170 -35.02 -27.30 -34.40
C ARG A 170 -34.71 -26.36 -33.24
N ASP A 171 -35.29 -26.60 -32.07
CA ASP A 171 -35.09 -25.74 -30.89
C ASP A 171 -33.66 -25.86 -30.35
N ILE A 172 -33.09 -27.08 -30.42
CA ILE A 172 -31.66 -27.31 -30.10
C ILE A 172 -30.76 -26.52 -31.07
N GLN A 173 -31.09 -26.48 -32.36
CA GLN A 173 -30.35 -25.71 -33.35
C GLN A 173 -30.44 -24.20 -33.07
N LEU A 174 -31.64 -23.66 -32.84
CA LEU A 174 -31.84 -22.24 -32.49
C LEU A 174 -31.06 -21.85 -31.24
N PHE A 175 -31.09 -22.70 -30.21
CA PHE A 175 -30.27 -22.50 -29.01
C PHE A 175 -28.76 -22.47 -29.34
N ARG A 176 -28.27 -23.42 -30.15
CA ARG A 176 -26.84 -23.48 -30.53
C ARG A 176 -26.40 -22.21 -31.27
N GLU A 177 -27.23 -21.70 -32.16
CA GLU A 177 -26.98 -20.44 -32.89
C GLU A 177 -26.89 -19.26 -31.92
N ALA A 178 -27.88 -19.09 -31.04
CA ALA A 178 -27.89 -18.02 -30.04
C ALA A 178 -26.72 -18.12 -29.05
N ARG A 179 -26.35 -19.33 -28.62
CA ARG A 179 -25.18 -19.58 -27.76
C ARG A 179 -23.88 -19.18 -28.44
N ASN A 180 -23.72 -19.53 -29.73
CA ASN A 180 -22.52 -19.19 -30.50
C ASN A 180 -22.42 -17.67 -30.68
N GLN A 181 -23.53 -17.00 -31.02
CA GLN A 181 -23.60 -15.53 -31.11
C GLN A 181 -23.23 -14.87 -29.78
N TYR A 182 -23.83 -15.32 -28.66
CA TYR A 182 -23.50 -14.82 -27.33
C TYR A 182 -22.01 -15.02 -26.99
N THR A 183 -21.48 -16.21 -27.23
CA THR A 183 -20.06 -16.53 -26.96
C THR A 183 -19.12 -15.64 -27.77
N GLN A 184 -19.42 -15.42 -29.05
CA GLN A 184 -18.64 -14.54 -29.92
C GLN A 184 -18.73 -13.08 -29.44
N ALA A 185 -19.92 -12.60 -29.09
CA ALA A 185 -20.12 -11.26 -28.58
C ALA A 185 -19.35 -11.00 -27.27
N VAL A 186 -19.39 -11.95 -26.32
CA VAL A 186 -18.62 -11.88 -25.07
C VAL A 186 -17.12 -11.82 -25.34
N ARG A 187 -16.60 -12.71 -26.21
CA ARG A 187 -15.18 -12.73 -26.58
C ARG A 187 -14.76 -11.41 -27.24
N LYS A 188 -15.57 -10.91 -28.19
CA LYS A 188 -15.31 -9.64 -28.90
C LYS A 188 -15.34 -8.44 -27.95
N ALA A 189 -16.32 -8.35 -27.05
CA ALA A 189 -16.43 -7.27 -26.09
C ALA A 189 -15.24 -7.24 -25.13
N LYS A 190 -14.88 -8.40 -24.56
CA LYS A 190 -13.72 -8.53 -23.67
C LYS A 190 -12.41 -8.18 -24.38
N ALA A 191 -12.19 -8.71 -25.59
CA ALA A 191 -11.00 -8.42 -26.38
C ALA A 191 -10.90 -6.93 -26.75
N SER A 192 -12.00 -6.33 -27.22
CA SER A 192 -12.04 -4.91 -27.60
C SER A 192 -11.76 -3.99 -26.42
N PHE A 193 -12.35 -4.28 -25.26
CA PHE A 193 -12.11 -3.54 -24.04
C PHE A 193 -10.64 -3.51 -23.65
N PHE A 194 -9.98 -4.67 -23.61
CA PHE A 194 -8.57 -4.73 -23.24
C PHE A 194 -7.66 -4.17 -24.33
N LYS A 195 -7.99 -4.34 -25.61
CA LYS A 195 -7.25 -3.71 -26.71
C LYS A 195 -7.26 -2.18 -26.60
N GLN A 196 -8.43 -1.59 -26.35
CA GLN A 196 -8.56 -0.14 -26.13
C GLN A 196 -7.82 0.30 -24.85
N LYS A 197 -7.93 -0.48 -23.77
CA LYS A 197 -7.24 -0.18 -22.52
C LYS A 197 -5.72 -0.18 -22.70
N PHE A 198 -5.15 -1.16 -23.39
CA PHE A 198 -3.71 -1.19 -23.69
C PHE A 198 -3.28 -0.09 -24.65
N ALA A 199 -4.07 0.25 -25.67
CA ALA A 199 -3.77 1.38 -26.56
C ALA A 199 -3.65 2.69 -25.77
N SER A 200 -4.44 2.87 -24.71
CA SER A 200 -4.36 4.03 -23.81
C SER A 200 -3.17 4.03 -22.83
N CYS A 201 -2.36 2.96 -22.82
CA CYS A 201 -1.23 2.79 -21.89
C CYS A 201 0.14 3.08 -22.51
N ASN A 202 0.24 3.43 -23.80
CA ASN A 202 1.52 3.54 -24.54
C ASN A 202 2.56 4.48 -23.91
N THR A 203 2.13 5.46 -23.11
CA THR A 203 3.02 6.42 -22.43
C THR A 203 3.23 6.14 -20.94
N ASN A 204 2.55 5.13 -20.37
CA ASN A 204 2.55 4.91 -18.92
C ASN A 204 2.70 3.42 -18.56
N SER A 205 3.95 3.01 -18.34
CA SER A 205 4.33 1.66 -17.92
C SER A 205 3.56 1.16 -16.69
N LYS A 206 3.26 2.04 -15.72
CA LYS A 206 2.46 1.67 -14.54
C LYS A 206 1.03 1.26 -14.92
N ARG A 207 0.35 2.05 -15.75
CA ARG A 207 -1.01 1.71 -16.25
C ARG A 207 -1.03 0.42 -17.06
N PHE A 208 0.02 0.16 -17.84
CA PHE A 208 0.20 -1.10 -18.56
C PHE A 208 0.23 -2.28 -17.58
N TRP A 209 1.14 -2.26 -16.60
CA TRP A 209 1.27 -3.33 -15.61
C TRP A 209 0.05 -3.49 -14.70
N ASP A 210 -0.62 -2.40 -14.34
CA ASP A 210 -1.89 -2.45 -13.61
C ASP A 210 -2.98 -3.13 -14.45
N THR A 211 -2.97 -2.92 -15.77
CA THR A 211 -3.89 -3.60 -16.69
C THR A 211 -3.58 -5.10 -16.79
N VAL A 212 -2.31 -5.49 -16.91
CA VAL A 212 -1.89 -6.91 -16.90
C VAL A 212 -2.29 -7.57 -15.58
N LYS A 213 -1.97 -6.95 -14.44
CA LYS A 213 -2.37 -7.46 -13.11
C LYS A 213 -3.89 -7.58 -12.97
N SER A 214 -4.67 -6.70 -13.60
CA SER A 214 -6.14 -6.80 -13.58
C SER A 214 -6.68 -7.97 -14.40
N MET A 215 -5.89 -8.51 -15.34
CA MET A 215 -6.22 -9.73 -16.09
C MET A 215 -5.85 -10.99 -15.31
N GLU A 216 -4.77 -10.93 -14.53
CA GLU A 216 -4.42 -11.99 -13.60
C GLU A 216 -5.42 -12.00 -12.44
N ASN A 217 -6.15 -13.11 -12.24
CA ASN A 217 -7.03 -13.29 -11.07
C ASN A 217 -6.25 -13.37 -9.73
N LYS A 218 -5.00 -12.90 -9.68
CA LYS A 218 -4.24 -12.72 -8.45
C LYS A 218 -4.85 -11.53 -7.73
N LYS A 219 -5.73 -11.83 -6.77
CA LYS A 219 -6.07 -10.88 -5.72
C LYS A 219 -4.78 -10.57 -4.96
N THR A 220 -4.05 -9.54 -5.39
CA THR A 220 -3.05 -8.90 -4.52
C THR A 220 -3.86 -8.23 -3.42
N SER A 221 -4.15 -8.99 -2.38
CA SER A 221 -4.92 -8.51 -1.26
C SER A 221 -4.07 -7.48 -0.53
N SER A 222 -4.28 -6.21 -0.82
CA SER A 222 -3.87 -5.09 0.04
C SER A 222 -4.80 -4.97 1.25
N GLN A 223 -5.44 -6.07 1.67
CA GLN A 223 -6.33 -6.07 2.81
C GLN A 223 -5.51 -6.13 4.09
N LEU A 224 -5.97 -5.38 5.08
CA LEU A 224 -5.44 -5.49 6.44
C LEU A 224 -5.51 -6.94 6.92
N PRO A 225 -4.56 -7.38 7.76
CA PRO A 225 -4.57 -8.71 8.35
C PRO A 225 -5.92 -8.99 9.01
N THR A 226 -6.59 -10.05 8.57
CA THR A 226 -7.90 -10.45 9.11
C THR A 226 -7.76 -11.53 10.18
N ALA A 227 -6.60 -12.19 10.22
CA ALA A 227 -6.24 -13.19 11.22
C ALA A 227 -4.74 -13.12 11.50
N LEU A 228 -4.34 -13.56 12.69
CA LEU A 228 -2.94 -13.67 13.12
C LEU A 228 -2.76 -14.92 13.98
N LYS A 229 -1.61 -15.59 13.85
CA LYS A 229 -1.22 -16.70 14.74
C LYS A 229 -0.37 -16.16 15.88
N ILE A 230 -0.82 -16.41 17.11
CA ILE A 230 -0.11 -16.04 18.33
C ILE A 230 0.13 -17.33 19.12
N GLY A 231 1.38 -17.80 19.12
CA GLY A 231 1.71 -19.14 19.61
C GLY A 231 1.01 -20.21 18.77
N ASN A 232 0.17 -21.04 19.40
CA ASN A 232 -0.60 -22.10 18.72
C ASN A 232 -2.04 -21.70 18.37
N ILE A 233 -2.46 -20.46 18.67
CA ILE A 233 -3.84 -20.01 18.50
C ILE A 233 -3.92 -19.02 17.34
N VAL A 234 -4.90 -19.19 16.45
CA VAL A 234 -5.23 -18.22 15.41
C VAL A 234 -6.35 -17.31 15.93
N THR A 235 -6.08 -16.01 16.01
CA THR A 235 -7.08 -15.00 16.38
C THR A 235 -7.59 -14.26 15.14
N THR A 236 -8.87 -13.90 15.16
CA THR A 236 -9.52 -13.01 14.19
C THR A 236 -10.00 -11.72 14.85
N ASP A 237 -9.72 -11.55 16.15
CA ASP A 237 -10.08 -10.35 16.89
C ASP A 237 -9.19 -9.17 16.49
N LYS A 238 -9.82 -8.07 16.06
CA LYS A 238 -9.12 -6.92 15.52
C LYS A 238 -8.23 -6.22 16.54
N SER A 239 -8.69 -6.13 17.79
CA SER A 239 -7.93 -5.48 18.87
C SER A 239 -6.68 -6.26 19.22
N THR A 240 -6.80 -7.58 19.30
CA THR A 240 -5.67 -8.49 19.56
C THR A 240 -4.65 -8.45 18.42
N ILE A 241 -5.11 -8.48 17.16
CA ILE A 241 -4.24 -8.35 15.98
C ILE A 241 -3.48 -7.01 16.04
N PHE A 242 -4.18 -5.92 16.36
CA PHE A 242 -3.59 -4.59 16.46
C PHE A 242 -2.49 -4.51 17.52
N GLU A 243 -2.75 -4.93 18.76
CA GLU A 243 -1.76 -4.86 19.84
C GLU A 243 -0.52 -5.73 19.54
N ASN A 244 -0.68 -6.86 18.84
CA ASN A 244 0.45 -7.68 18.41
C ASN A 244 1.32 -6.97 17.37
N PHE A 245 0.72 -6.36 16.34
CA PHE A 245 1.49 -5.57 15.36
C PHE A 245 2.15 -4.35 15.99
N LYS A 246 1.46 -3.68 16.90
CA LYS A 246 2.00 -2.54 17.66
C LYS A 246 3.21 -2.97 18.48
N LYS A 247 3.13 -4.06 19.24
CA LYS A 247 4.27 -4.62 20.00
C LYS A 247 5.39 -5.02 19.05
N HIS A 248 5.08 -5.79 18.01
CA HIS A 248 6.07 -6.28 17.05
C HIS A 248 6.86 -5.13 16.41
N PHE A 249 6.18 -4.12 15.86
CA PHE A 249 6.85 -2.97 15.24
C PHE A 249 7.58 -2.11 16.28
N SER A 250 7.01 -1.87 17.47
CA SER A 250 7.69 -1.07 18.51
C SER A 250 8.96 -1.73 19.06
N THR A 251 8.98 -3.06 19.16
CA THR A 251 10.13 -3.82 19.69
C THR A 251 11.20 -4.15 18.64
N ALA A 252 10.91 -3.98 17.36
CA ALA A 252 11.78 -4.40 16.26
C ALA A 252 13.16 -3.73 16.27
N GLY A 253 13.27 -2.48 16.76
CA GLY A 253 14.53 -1.76 16.92
C GLY A 253 15.27 -2.08 18.23
N HIS A 254 14.55 -2.28 19.34
CA HIS A 254 15.17 -2.54 20.66
C HIS A 254 15.80 -3.94 20.79
N ALA A 255 15.28 -4.94 20.10
CA ALA A 255 15.79 -6.31 20.18
C ALA A 255 17.23 -6.46 19.67
N PHE A 256 17.69 -5.58 18.78
CA PHE A 256 19.06 -5.61 18.25
C PHE A 256 20.08 -5.09 19.28
N HIS A 257 19.72 -4.08 20.08
CA HIS A 257 20.61 -3.53 21.11
C HIS A 257 21.00 -4.52 22.18
N LEU A 258 20.08 -5.40 22.55
CA LEU A 258 20.30 -6.43 23.57
C LEU A 258 21.12 -7.61 23.04
N ALA A 259 21.21 -7.79 21.72
CA ALA A 259 21.89 -8.90 21.07
C ALA A 259 23.34 -8.58 20.67
N THR A 260 23.74 -7.30 20.69
CA THR A 260 25.14 -6.90 20.50
C THR A 260 25.94 -7.22 21.76
N PRO A 261 26.96 -8.11 21.71
CA PRO A 261 27.91 -8.22 22.81
C PRO A 261 28.58 -6.84 23.00
N THR A 262 28.57 -6.35 24.23
CA THR A 262 29.41 -5.21 24.63
C THR A 262 30.83 -5.47 24.15
N PRO A 263 31.46 -4.58 23.36
CA PRO A 263 32.86 -4.74 23.01
C PRO A 263 33.67 -4.65 24.30
N VAL A 264 34.16 -5.80 24.77
CA VAL A 264 35.17 -5.84 25.82
C VAL A 264 36.46 -5.40 25.16
N ASN A 265 36.98 -4.25 25.60
CA ASN A 265 38.32 -3.73 25.29
C ASN A 265 38.67 -3.66 23.79
N SER A 266 38.10 -2.69 23.07
CA SER A 266 38.72 -2.20 21.84
C SER A 266 39.46 -0.91 22.15
N THR A 267 40.79 -0.97 22.09
CA THR A 267 41.64 0.23 22.00
C THR A 267 41.14 1.10 20.87
N ALA A 268 40.85 2.37 21.17
CA ALA A 268 40.37 3.35 20.20
C ALA A 268 41.26 3.35 18.94
N PRO A 269 40.67 3.42 17.73
CA PRO A 269 41.47 3.61 16.52
C PRO A 269 42.32 4.88 16.65
N PRO A 270 43.51 4.94 16.03
CA PRO A 270 44.32 6.14 16.06
C PRO A 270 43.50 7.31 15.53
N THR A 271 43.59 8.45 16.23
CA THR A 271 42.90 9.70 15.92
C THR A 271 43.24 10.17 14.51
N ALA A 272 42.52 9.66 13.52
CA ALA A 272 42.55 10.24 12.19
C ALA A 272 41.96 11.64 12.33
N THR A 273 42.70 12.64 11.88
CA THR A 273 42.25 14.03 11.77
C THR A 273 40.95 14.05 11.00
N ARG A 274 39.82 14.12 11.73
CA ARG A 274 38.48 14.23 11.12
C ARG A 274 38.48 15.50 10.26
N PRO A 275 38.12 15.41 8.97
CA PRO A 275 38.00 16.61 8.14
C PRO A 275 37.00 17.56 8.81
N SER A 276 37.38 18.83 8.97
CA SER A 276 36.50 19.86 9.51
C SER A 276 35.28 19.96 8.59
N ILE A 277 34.11 19.55 9.08
CA ILE A 277 32.91 19.67 8.25
C ILE A 277 32.50 21.15 8.19
N PRO A 278 32.24 21.68 6.99
CA PRO A 278 31.77 23.04 6.81
C PRO A 278 30.45 23.30 7.54
N HIS A 279 30.37 24.47 8.18
CA HIS A 279 29.21 24.94 8.94
C HIS A 279 27.93 24.95 8.09
N PHE A 280 26.82 24.45 8.66
CA PHE A 280 25.52 24.38 8.00
C PHE A 280 24.46 25.20 8.75
N SER A 281 23.71 26.02 8.01
CA SER A 281 22.56 26.75 8.52
C SER A 281 21.43 26.72 7.51
N PHE A 282 20.19 26.55 7.97
CA PHE A 282 19.03 26.63 7.08
C PHE A 282 18.86 28.04 6.54
N SER A 283 18.55 28.12 5.25
CA SER A 283 18.17 29.34 4.56
C SER A 283 16.66 29.44 4.43
N GLN A 284 16.16 30.67 4.26
CA GLN A 284 14.73 30.92 4.09
C GLN A 284 14.20 30.24 2.82
N ILE A 285 13.11 29.48 2.99
CA ILE A 285 12.41 28.79 1.91
C ILE A 285 11.64 29.82 1.08
N GLN A 286 11.73 29.69 -0.24
CA GLN A 286 11.01 30.52 -1.19
C GLN A 286 9.65 29.93 -1.54
N SER A 287 8.65 30.79 -1.74
CA SER A 287 7.28 30.34 -2.04
C SER A 287 7.19 29.56 -3.35
N ALA A 288 8.06 29.88 -4.33
CA ALA A 288 8.15 29.15 -5.59
C ALA A 288 8.59 27.68 -5.40
N ASP A 289 9.47 27.39 -4.45
CA ASP A 289 9.90 26.02 -4.15
C ASP A 289 8.75 25.21 -3.53
N VAL A 290 8.00 25.81 -2.62
CA VAL A 290 6.82 25.17 -2.00
C VAL A 290 5.73 24.94 -3.03
N LEU A 291 5.44 25.94 -3.88
CA LEU A 291 4.48 25.83 -4.98
C LEU A 291 4.81 24.65 -5.90
N LYS A 292 6.08 24.55 -6.32
CA LYS A 292 6.56 23.45 -7.16
C LYS A 292 6.36 22.09 -6.50
N GLU A 293 6.67 21.95 -5.21
CA GLU A 293 6.45 20.69 -4.49
C GLU A 293 4.96 20.35 -4.36
N LEU A 294 4.10 21.33 -4.08
CA LEU A 294 2.64 21.13 -4.01
C LEU A 294 2.06 20.71 -5.37
N GLN A 295 2.49 21.33 -6.45
CA GLN A 295 2.10 20.96 -7.81
C GLN A 295 2.61 19.56 -8.21
N ASN A 296 3.73 19.11 -7.64
CA ASN A 296 4.29 17.78 -7.87
C ASN A 296 3.72 16.67 -6.97
N LEU A 297 2.79 17.00 -6.06
CA LEU A 297 2.11 15.99 -5.25
C LEU A 297 1.40 14.94 -6.13
N ASP A 298 1.46 13.69 -5.68
CA ASP A 298 0.66 12.60 -6.25
C ASP A 298 -0.76 12.67 -5.65
N PRO A 299 -1.78 13.06 -6.44
CA PRO A 299 -3.14 13.28 -5.93
C PRO A 299 -3.82 11.98 -5.47
N TYR A 300 -3.28 10.82 -5.83
CA TYR A 300 -3.86 9.52 -5.50
C TYR A 300 -3.29 8.91 -4.21
N LYS A 301 -2.35 9.59 -3.55
CA LYS A 301 -1.87 9.19 -2.22
C LYS A 301 -2.93 9.47 -1.16
N SER A 302 -2.93 8.64 -0.12
CA SER A 302 -3.81 8.80 1.04
C SER A 302 -3.46 10.04 1.86
N ALA A 303 -4.48 10.72 2.39
CA ALA A 303 -4.32 11.74 3.43
C ALA A 303 -3.63 11.17 4.69
N GLY A 304 -2.99 12.05 5.45
CA GLY A 304 -2.50 11.75 6.78
C GLY A 304 -3.63 11.80 7.82
N LEU A 305 -3.24 11.81 9.10
CA LEU A 305 -4.16 11.95 10.23
C LEU A 305 -4.81 13.34 10.32
N ASP A 306 -4.23 14.32 9.62
CA ASP A 306 -4.72 15.68 9.42
C ASP A 306 -5.95 15.76 8.48
N ASN A 307 -6.29 14.67 7.79
CA ASN A 307 -7.37 14.60 6.80
C ASN A 307 -7.23 15.61 5.64
N LEU A 308 -6.00 16.06 5.36
CA LEU A 308 -5.67 16.89 4.21
C LEU A 308 -5.27 16.01 3.02
N ASP A 309 -6.21 15.85 2.09
CA ASP A 309 -6.02 15.05 0.88
C ASP A 309 -5.03 15.73 -0.10
N PRO A 310 -3.99 15.03 -0.59
CA PRO A 310 -3.00 15.59 -1.51
C PRO A 310 -3.59 16.19 -2.79
N PHE A 311 -4.71 15.64 -3.27
CA PHE A 311 -5.45 16.18 -4.42
C PHE A 311 -5.85 17.64 -4.20
N PHE A 312 -6.39 17.98 -3.02
CA PHE A 312 -6.88 19.34 -2.75
C PHE A 312 -5.73 20.30 -2.51
N GLN A 313 -4.65 19.85 -1.86
CA GLN A 313 -3.43 20.66 -1.70
C GLN A 313 -2.80 21.01 -3.05
N LYS A 314 -2.77 20.06 -3.98
CA LYS A 314 -2.31 20.29 -5.36
C LYS A 314 -3.25 21.22 -6.13
N LEU A 315 -4.56 21.02 -6.00
CA LEU A 315 -5.57 21.87 -6.65
C LEU A 315 -5.47 23.32 -6.19
N SER A 316 -5.25 23.55 -4.88
CA SER A 316 -5.16 24.88 -4.30
C SER A 316 -3.74 25.45 -4.21
N ALA A 317 -2.75 24.82 -4.85
CA ALA A 317 -1.33 25.11 -4.61
C ALA A 317 -0.99 26.60 -4.79
N GLU A 318 -1.53 27.26 -5.81
CA GLU A 318 -1.33 28.70 -6.08
C GLU A 318 -1.79 29.61 -4.94
N ILE A 319 -2.80 29.19 -4.18
CA ILE A 319 -3.38 29.97 -3.07
C ILE A 319 -2.63 29.68 -1.77
N VAL A 320 -2.34 28.40 -1.51
CA VAL A 320 -1.81 27.98 -0.20
C VAL A 320 -0.28 27.95 -0.13
N ALA A 321 0.43 28.07 -1.25
CA ALA A 321 1.89 28.03 -1.26
C ALA A 321 2.51 29.10 -0.36
N THR A 322 2.03 30.35 -0.42
CA THR A 322 2.55 31.45 0.40
C THR A 322 2.35 31.23 1.90
N PRO A 323 1.13 30.99 2.42
CA PRO A 323 0.96 30.75 3.85
C PRO A 323 1.69 29.50 4.35
N ILE A 324 1.76 28.43 3.55
CA ILE A 324 2.55 27.24 3.91
C ILE A 324 4.06 27.59 4.00
N THR A 325 4.55 28.46 3.13
CA THR A 325 5.95 28.92 3.15
C THR A 325 6.25 29.71 4.41
N SER A 326 5.35 30.61 4.82
CA SER A 326 5.46 31.35 6.08
C SER A 326 5.52 30.40 7.28
N LEU A 327 4.65 29.39 7.33
CA LEU A 327 4.65 28.37 8.37
C LEU A 327 5.97 27.56 8.40
N PHE A 328 6.50 27.20 7.25
CA PHE A 328 7.78 26.47 7.18
C PHE A 328 8.95 27.32 7.64
N ASN A 329 9.00 28.60 7.24
CA ASN A 329 10.06 29.51 7.68
C ASN A 329 9.96 29.80 9.18
N LEU A 330 8.74 29.94 9.72
CA LEU A 330 8.53 30.03 11.17
C LEU A 330 9.08 28.78 11.87
N SER A 331 8.83 27.59 11.31
CA SER A 331 9.37 26.33 11.82
C SER A 331 10.90 26.26 11.75
N PHE A 332 11.53 26.85 10.73
CA PHE A 332 12.99 26.94 10.63
C PHE A 332 13.59 27.86 11.69
N VAL A 333 12.96 29.02 11.92
CA VAL A 333 13.44 30.02 12.88
C VAL A 333 13.25 29.56 14.33
N SER A 334 12.07 29.04 14.68
CA SER A 334 11.78 28.55 16.03
C SER A 334 12.37 27.16 16.31
N SER A 335 12.69 26.43 15.25
CA SER A 335 13.04 25.01 15.29
C SER A 335 12.02 24.12 15.98
N GLU A 336 10.76 24.52 15.85
CA GLU A 336 9.60 23.74 16.24
C GLU A 336 8.84 23.28 15.00
N ILE A 337 8.07 22.20 15.16
CA ILE A 337 7.19 21.69 14.11
C ILE A 337 5.85 21.25 14.72
N PRO A 338 4.75 21.31 13.94
CA PRO A 338 3.42 21.00 14.46
C PRO A 338 3.28 19.57 15.00
N LYS A 339 2.49 19.40 16.06
CA LYS A 339 2.27 18.10 16.71
C LYS A 339 1.70 17.07 15.74
N ASP A 340 0.84 17.48 14.81
CA ASP A 340 0.25 16.59 13.80
C ASP A 340 1.30 16.00 12.85
N TRP A 341 2.36 16.75 12.53
CA TRP A 341 3.44 16.30 11.65
C TRP A 341 4.36 15.27 12.33
N LYS A 342 4.32 15.22 13.67
CA LYS A 342 4.95 14.16 14.47
C LYS A 342 4.16 12.85 14.41
N ALA A 343 2.93 12.84 13.92
CA ALA A 343 2.09 11.64 13.92
C ALA A 343 1.99 11.00 12.52
N ALA A 344 1.99 9.67 12.47
CA ALA A 344 1.80 8.93 11.22
C ALA A 344 0.84 7.74 11.41
N ALA A 345 0.07 7.44 10.36
CA ALA A 345 -0.72 6.23 10.31
C ALA A 345 0.13 5.04 9.84
N VAL A 346 0.29 4.01 10.68
CA VAL A 346 1.11 2.82 10.35
C VAL A 346 0.23 1.68 9.90
N ILE A 347 0.47 1.19 8.68
CA ILE A 347 -0.26 0.06 8.09
C ILE A 347 0.68 -1.14 7.92
N PRO A 348 0.32 -2.34 8.42
CA PRO A 348 1.08 -3.55 8.15
C PRO A 348 0.91 -3.95 6.68
N LEU A 349 2.01 -3.96 5.94
CA LEU A 349 2.04 -4.34 4.52
C LEU A 349 2.70 -5.72 4.37
N PHE A 350 1.95 -6.67 3.82
CA PHE A 350 2.44 -8.03 3.60
C PHE A 350 3.60 -8.05 2.59
N LYS A 351 4.72 -8.67 2.97
CA LYS A 351 5.93 -8.82 2.15
C LYS A 351 5.97 -10.18 1.43
N GLY A 352 5.32 -11.20 1.98
CA GLY A 352 5.34 -12.59 1.48
C GLY A 352 5.56 -13.59 2.63
N GLY A 353 5.30 -14.88 2.39
CA GLY A 353 5.38 -15.93 3.41
C GLY A 353 4.01 -16.29 4.01
N ASP A 354 3.96 -16.54 5.32
CA ASP A 354 2.72 -16.85 6.02
C ASP A 354 1.96 -15.57 6.39
N THR A 355 0.71 -15.44 5.94
CA THR A 355 -0.16 -14.30 6.29
C THR A 355 -0.51 -14.23 7.78
N LEU A 356 -0.31 -15.32 8.52
CA LEU A 356 -0.58 -15.39 9.95
C LEU A 356 0.62 -14.99 10.82
N ASP A 357 1.82 -14.84 10.23
CA ASP A 357 3.03 -14.43 10.95
C ASP A 357 3.26 -12.91 10.83
N THR A 358 3.45 -12.23 11.96
CA THR A 358 3.82 -10.81 12.01
C THR A 358 5.12 -10.47 11.27
N ASN A 359 6.10 -11.38 11.23
CA ASN A 359 7.40 -11.15 10.58
C ASN A 359 7.29 -11.03 9.05
N CYS A 360 6.21 -11.57 8.48
CA CYS A 360 5.91 -11.49 7.05
C CYS A 360 5.31 -10.15 6.64
N TYR A 361 5.19 -9.18 7.57
CA TYR A 361 4.70 -7.84 7.32
C TYR A 361 5.78 -6.80 7.60
N ARG A 362 5.73 -5.69 6.86
CA ARG A 362 6.53 -4.49 7.11
C ARG A 362 5.62 -3.32 7.48
N PRO A 363 6.04 -2.43 8.39
CA PRO A 363 5.29 -1.21 8.66
C PRO A 363 5.39 -0.26 7.46
N LYS A 364 4.28 0.37 7.10
CA LYS A 364 4.24 1.49 6.15
C LYS A 364 3.59 2.70 6.82
N SER A 365 4.38 3.76 6.99
CA SER A 365 3.93 5.02 7.56
C SER A 365 3.25 5.92 6.50
N ILE A 366 2.04 6.39 6.79
CA ILE A 366 1.33 7.41 6.04
C ILE A 366 1.40 8.71 6.86
N LEU A 367 2.28 9.60 6.42
CA LEU A 367 2.45 10.92 7.03
C LEU A 367 1.52 11.96 6.38
N PRO A 368 1.16 13.02 7.12
CA PRO A 368 0.60 14.26 6.58
C PRO A 368 1.32 14.72 5.31
N CYS A 369 0.58 15.21 4.32
CA CYS A 369 1.18 15.59 3.05
C CYS A 369 2.10 16.81 3.22
N LEU A 370 1.70 17.80 4.01
CA LEU A 370 2.48 19.01 4.25
C LEU A 370 3.76 18.74 5.06
N SER A 371 3.73 17.77 5.99
CA SER A 371 4.96 17.26 6.64
C SER A 371 5.98 16.74 5.63
N LYS A 372 5.53 16.04 4.57
CA LYS A 372 6.45 15.53 3.54
C LYS A 372 7.00 16.65 2.66
N VAL A 373 6.19 17.67 2.38
CA VAL A 373 6.64 18.85 1.64
C VAL A 373 7.70 19.60 2.45
N PHE A 374 7.48 19.79 3.74
CA PHE A 374 8.46 20.37 4.67
C PHE A 374 9.76 19.55 4.70
N GLU A 375 9.66 18.23 4.91
CA GLU A 375 10.80 17.31 4.88
C GLU A 375 11.57 17.35 3.55
N SER A 376 10.87 17.55 2.42
CA SER A 376 11.49 17.73 1.10
C SER A 376 12.38 18.98 1.07
N GLN A 377 11.93 20.10 1.63
CA GLN A 377 12.70 21.35 1.71
C GLN A 377 13.92 21.20 2.61
N VAL A 378 13.76 20.58 3.78
CA VAL A 378 14.87 20.25 4.68
C VAL A 378 15.89 19.36 3.96
N ASN A 379 15.43 18.30 3.28
CA ASN A 379 16.31 17.38 2.57
C ASN A 379 17.07 18.08 1.44
N LYS A 380 16.41 18.97 0.70
CA LYS A 380 17.03 19.75 -0.39
C LYS A 380 18.22 20.53 0.13
N GLN A 381 18.03 21.37 1.16
CA GLN A 381 19.12 22.20 1.70
C GLN A 381 20.28 21.37 2.27
N ILE A 382 19.97 20.27 2.96
CA ILE A 382 20.99 19.36 3.48
C ILE A 382 21.77 18.71 2.33
N THR A 383 21.07 18.21 1.31
CA THR A 383 21.70 17.55 0.15
C THR A 383 22.59 18.54 -0.61
N ASP A 384 22.09 19.74 -0.89
CA ASP A 384 22.82 20.81 -1.59
C ASP A 384 24.11 21.20 -0.83
N HIS A 385 24.06 21.25 0.50
CA HIS A 385 25.25 21.50 1.33
C HIS A 385 26.30 20.40 1.19
N PHE A 386 25.90 19.13 1.23
CA PHE A 386 26.85 18.02 1.09
C PHE A 386 27.38 17.84 -0.33
N GLU A 387 26.56 18.12 -1.35
CA GLU A 387 27.00 18.09 -2.75
C GLU A 387 28.00 19.20 -3.05
N SER A 388 27.75 20.43 -2.57
CA SER A 388 28.66 21.58 -2.76
C SER A 388 30.02 21.41 -2.07
N HIS A 389 30.08 20.62 -1.00
CA HIS A 389 31.32 20.32 -0.28
C HIS A 389 31.92 18.95 -0.60
N HIS A 390 31.41 18.26 -1.64
CA HIS A 390 31.92 16.97 -2.13
C HIS A 390 32.09 15.89 -1.05
N THR A 391 31.21 15.88 -0.04
CA THR A 391 31.33 14.93 1.09
C THR A 391 30.79 13.54 0.77
N PHE A 392 29.99 13.40 -0.29
CA PHE A 392 29.46 12.11 -0.73
C PHE A 392 30.55 11.27 -1.40
N SER A 393 30.60 9.98 -1.07
CA SER A 393 31.49 9.06 -1.77
C SER A 393 31.16 8.99 -3.27
N ALA A 394 32.18 9.02 -4.12
CA ALA A 394 32.02 8.89 -5.57
C ALA A 394 31.33 7.56 -5.95
N MET A 395 31.48 6.51 -5.13
CA MET A 395 30.94 5.18 -5.39
C MET A 395 29.51 4.98 -4.87
N GLN A 396 28.95 5.98 -4.18
CA GLN A 396 27.58 5.93 -3.70
C GLN A 396 26.59 6.20 -4.84
N SER A 397 25.77 5.20 -5.18
CA SER A 397 24.72 5.34 -6.20
C SER A 397 23.29 5.44 -5.63
N GLY A 398 23.08 5.01 -4.39
CA GLY A 398 21.78 5.11 -3.74
C GLY A 398 21.45 6.56 -3.36
N PHE A 399 20.21 6.99 -3.65
CA PHE A 399 19.64 8.27 -3.19
C PHE A 399 20.42 9.54 -3.58
N LYS A 400 21.28 9.46 -4.60
CA LYS A 400 22.02 10.58 -5.16
C LYS A 400 21.41 11.00 -6.51
N ALA A 401 21.24 12.30 -6.74
CA ALA A 401 20.71 12.80 -7.99
C ALA A 401 21.59 12.37 -9.18
N GLY A 402 20.99 11.89 -10.26
CA GLY A 402 21.72 11.41 -11.45
C GLY A 402 22.32 9.99 -11.33
N HIS A 403 22.20 9.33 -10.18
CA HIS A 403 22.63 7.94 -9.99
C HIS A 403 21.44 7.00 -9.79
N GLY A 404 21.61 5.72 -10.12
CA GLY A 404 20.56 4.70 -9.96
C GLY A 404 21.10 3.28 -9.86
N CYS A 405 20.21 2.29 -9.83
CA CYS A 405 20.63 0.88 -9.80
C CYS A 405 21.46 0.52 -11.04
N THR A 406 21.13 1.09 -12.21
CA THR A 406 21.87 0.87 -13.46
C THR A 406 23.30 1.37 -13.37
N SER A 407 23.57 2.54 -12.80
CA SER A 407 24.94 3.05 -12.64
C SER A 407 25.76 2.17 -11.70
N ALA A 408 25.16 1.71 -10.60
CA ALA A 408 25.83 0.79 -9.67
C ALA A 408 26.14 -0.56 -10.35
N THR A 409 25.17 -1.15 -11.05
CA THR A 409 25.37 -2.41 -11.77
C THR A 409 26.42 -2.29 -12.88
N LEU A 410 26.40 -1.19 -13.64
CA LEU A 410 27.39 -0.93 -14.68
C LEU A 410 28.81 -0.85 -14.10
N LYS A 411 28.99 -0.21 -12.94
CA LYS A 411 30.29 -0.15 -12.27
C LYS A 411 30.79 -1.52 -11.87
N VAL A 412 29.95 -2.32 -11.18
CA VAL A 412 30.31 -3.69 -10.76
C VAL A 412 30.63 -4.55 -11.98
N LEU A 413 29.83 -4.46 -13.04
CA LEU A 413 30.06 -5.20 -14.29
C LEU A 413 31.39 -4.80 -14.93
N ASN A 414 31.70 -3.50 -15.00
CA ASN A 414 32.97 -3.00 -15.54
C ASN A 414 34.17 -3.49 -14.73
N ASP A 415 34.06 -3.54 -13.39
CA ASP A 415 35.12 -4.05 -12.53
C ASP A 415 35.40 -5.53 -12.77
N ILE A 416 34.32 -6.33 -12.93
CA ILE A 416 34.42 -7.75 -13.29
C ILE A 416 35.09 -7.92 -14.65
N LEU A 417 34.65 -7.19 -15.68
CA LEU A 417 35.22 -7.27 -17.02
C LEU A 417 36.70 -6.87 -17.04
N THR A 418 37.04 -5.78 -16.34
CA THR A 418 38.43 -5.30 -16.24
C THR A 418 39.33 -6.33 -15.54
N ALA A 419 38.83 -7.01 -14.51
CA ALA A 419 39.57 -8.07 -13.83
C ALA A 419 39.80 -9.28 -14.74
N ILE A 420 38.79 -9.66 -15.54
CA ILE A 420 38.90 -10.74 -16.54
C ILE A 420 39.95 -10.40 -17.59
N ASP A 421 39.92 -9.18 -18.15
CA ASP A 421 40.89 -8.73 -19.17
C ASP A 421 42.33 -8.76 -18.66
N LYS A 422 42.52 -8.44 -17.36
CA LYS A 422 43.82 -8.49 -16.68
C LYS A 422 44.21 -9.90 -16.20
N LYS A 423 43.39 -10.93 -16.47
CA LYS A 423 43.57 -12.30 -15.98
C LYS A 423 43.67 -12.38 -14.45
N HIS A 424 43.00 -11.47 -13.74
CA HIS A 424 42.91 -11.49 -12.28
C HIS A 424 41.70 -12.33 -11.83
N TYR A 425 41.78 -12.87 -10.62
CA TYR A 425 40.62 -13.44 -9.95
C TYR A 425 39.72 -12.31 -9.41
N CYS A 426 38.40 -12.45 -9.57
CA CYS A 426 37.42 -11.49 -9.07
C CYS A 426 36.57 -12.15 -7.97
N ALA A 427 36.46 -11.49 -6.83
CA ALA A 427 35.57 -11.88 -5.74
C ALA A 427 34.65 -10.71 -5.39
N ALA A 428 33.38 -10.99 -5.11
CA ALA A 428 32.39 -10.00 -4.70
C ALA A 428 31.84 -10.38 -3.33
N ILE A 429 31.85 -9.41 -2.40
CA ILE A 429 31.27 -9.55 -1.06
C ILE A 429 30.01 -8.68 -1.02
N PHE A 430 28.86 -9.31 -0.82
CA PHE A 430 27.58 -8.61 -0.66
C PHE A 430 27.21 -8.56 0.81
N ILE A 431 27.06 -7.35 1.36
CA ILE A 431 26.68 -7.12 2.75
C ILE A 431 25.28 -6.51 2.75
N ASP A 432 24.35 -7.14 3.47
CA ASP A 432 23.00 -6.61 3.70
C ASP A 432 22.79 -6.36 5.19
N LEU A 433 22.36 -5.15 5.55
CA LEU A 433 22.15 -4.75 6.92
C LEU A 433 20.71 -5.06 7.34
N ALA A 434 20.54 -6.00 8.27
CA ALA A 434 19.24 -6.34 8.82
C ALA A 434 18.62 -5.13 9.54
N LYS A 435 17.42 -4.73 9.11
CA LYS A 435 16.63 -3.62 9.70
C LYS A 435 17.45 -2.32 9.89
N ALA A 436 18.28 -1.98 8.90
CA ALA A 436 19.20 -0.83 8.96
C ALA A 436 18.60 0.49 9.50
N PHE A 437 17.31 0.76 9.25
CA PHE A 437 16.62 1.97 9.70
C PHE A 437 16.13 1.90 11.16
N ASP A 438 15.74 0.71 11.63
CA ASP A 438 15.22 0.53 12.99
C ASP A 438 16.36 0.40 14.01
N SER A 439 17.59 0.14 13.54
CA SER A 439 18.80 -0.08 14.35
C SER A 439 19.63 1.19 14.58
N ILE A 440 19.15 2.37 14.17
CA ILE A 440 19.87 3.63 14.37
C ILE A 440 19.58 4.16 15.79
N THR A 441 20.62 4.27 16.61
CA THR A 441 20.54 4.90 17.93
C THR A 441 20.47 6.41 17.85
N THR A 442 19.52 6.99 18.57
CA THR A 442 19.44 8.43 18.81
C THR A 442 20.22 8.85 20.06
N SER A 443 20.90 7.93 20.76
CA SER A 443 21.81 8.28 21.84
C SER A 443 23.08 8.90 21.26
N SER A 444 23.54 9.97 21.89
CA SER A 444 24.75 10.75 21.58
C SER A 444 26.08 9.97 21.63
N SER A 445 26.03 8.64 21.74
CA SER A 445 27.17 7.76 22.01
C SER A 445 27.56 6.86 20.82
N ALA A 446 26.90 6.96 19.67
CA ALA A 446 27.33 6.30 18.44
C ALA A 446 28.01 7.34 17.52
N ASP A 447 29.27 7.08 17.15
CA ASP A 447 30.16 7.98 16.39
C ASP A 447 29.56 8.60 15.10
N SER A 448 28.52 8.00 14.53
CA SER A 448 27.88 8.42 13.29
C SER A 448 26.80 9.51 13.47
N THR A 449 26.01 9.49 14.56
CA THR A 449 25.14 10.63 14.92
C THR A 449 25.95 11.74 15.59
N ALA A 450 27.04 11.40 16.28
CA ALA A 450 27.98 12.36 16.82
C ALA A 450 28.60 13.25 15.72
N LEU A 451 28.75 12.80 14.48
CA LEU A 451 29.21 13.64 13.36
C LEU A 451 28.14 14.64 12.89
N VAL A 452 26.88 14.23 12.74
CA VAL A 452 25.78 15.17 12.42
C VAL A 452 25.55 16.14 13.58
N SER A 453 25.57 15.63 14.82
CA SER A 453 25.51 16.46 16.03
C SER A 453 26.75 17.35 16.18
N GLN A 454 27.98 16.93 15.83
CA GLN A 454 29.19 17.78 15.85
C GLN A 454 29.23 18.80 14.72
N MET A 455 28.66 18.49 13.54
CA MET A 455 28.45 19.43 12.44
C MET A 455 27.56 20.61 12.87
N ILE A 456 26.64 20.38 13.81
CA ILE A 456 25.62 21.34 14.22
C ILE A 456 25.91 21.94 15.62
N ALA A 457 26.62 21.21 16.50
CA ALA A 457 26.90 21.59 17.88
C ALA A 457 28.08 22.54 18.05
N SER A 458 28.77 22.95 16.97
CA SER A 458 29.90 23.85 17.10
C SER A 458 29.52 25.19 17.75
N HIS A 459 28.27 25.66 17.65
CA HIS A 459 27.71 26.68 18.55
C HIS A 459 26.17 26.61 18.59
N GLY A 460 25.60 26.05 19.66
CA GLY A 460 24.24 26.33 20.19
C GLY A 460 23.10 26.69 19.22
N SER A 461 22.99 26.04 18.06
CA SER A 461 22.10 26.48 16.98
C SER A 461 20.76 25.71 16.97
N PRO A 462 19.62 26.37 16.65
CA PRO A 462 18.28 25.78 16.53
C PRO A 462 18.19 24.56 15.56
N THR A 463 19.12 24.47 14.60
CA THR A 463 19.24 23.45 13.54
C THR A 463 19.25 21.98 14.00
N THR A 464 19.77 21.66 15.19
CA THR A 464 19.88 20.25 15.65
C THR A 464 18.51 19.63 15.90
N SER A 465 17.58 20.40 16.46
CA SER A 465 16.26 19.91 16.88
C SER A 465 15.34 19.56 15.71
N LEU A 466 15.47 20.22 14.55
CA LEU A 466 14.71 19.92 13.33
C LEU A 466 15.22 18.64 12.62
N ILE A 467 16.52 18.38 12.67
CA ILE A 467 17.12 17.15 12.11
C ILE A 467 16.83 15.98 13.05
N GLU A 468 16.96 16.17 14.37
CA GLU A 468 16.53 15.19 15.38
C GLU A 468 15.03 14.88 15.26
N PHE A 469 14.16 15.86 14.98
CA PHE A 469 12.75 15.62 14.67
C PHE A 469 12.55 14.69 13.46
N SER A 470 13.34 14.90 12.42
CA SER A 470 13.17 14.14 11.19
C SER A 470 13.69 12.70 11.33
N VAL A 471 14.56 12.46 12.33
CA VAL A 471 15.18 11.17 12.66
C VAL A 471 14.54 10.45 13.86
N SER A 472 13.90 11.16 14.79
CA SER A 472 13.38 10.62 16.06
C SER A 472 12.03 11.21 16.48
N ASN A 473 11.24 10.42 17.23
CA ASN A 473 9.97 10.80 17.87
C ASN A 473 8.74 11.03 16.99
N ARG A 474 8.37 10.03 16.18
CA ARG A 474 7.03 9.98 15.59
C ARG A 474 6.03 9.18 16.43
N ARG A 475 4.82 9.74 16.62
CA ARG A 475 3.68 9.05 17.24
C ARG A 475 3.00 8.16 16.20
N VAL A 476 2.78 6.90 16.57
CA VAL A 476 2.03 5.96 15.74
C VAL A 476 0.55 6.02 16.14
N CYS A 477 -0.34 6.29 15.19
CA CYS A 477 -1.79 6.20 15.39
C CYS A 477 -2.43 5.33 14.31
N CYS A 478 -3.45 4.54 14.64
CA CYS A 478 -4.23 3.79 13.66
C CYS A 478 -5.65 4.38 13.61
N PRO A 479 -6.27 4.56 12.43
CA PRO A 479 -7.63 5.06 12.36
C PRO A 479 -8.58 3.93 12.76
N ASP A 480 -8.93 3.89 14.05
CA ASP A 480 -10.29 3.67 14.55
C ASP A 480 -10.36 3.46 16.08
N LEU A 481 -9.24 3.29 16.81
CA LEU A 481 -9.21 3.39 18.28
C LEU A 481 -7.80 3.73 18.83
N TRP A 482 -7.79 4.61 19.83
CA TRP A 482 -6.79 4.78 20.90
C TRP A 482 -5.44 5.49 20.68
N LYS A 483 -4.99 6.03 21.83
CA LYS A 483 -3.93 7.02 22.09
C LYS A 483 -2.51 6.45 21.95
N SER A 484 -1.62 7.38 21.58
CA SER A 484 -0.17 7.36 21.36
C SER A 484 0.71 6.32 22.06
N LEU A 485 1.64 5.73 21.29
CA LEU A 485 2.96 5.26 21.73
C LEU A 485 4.02 5.55 20.64
N TRP A 486 5.30 5.62 21.04
CA TRP A 486 6.43 6.18 20.30
C TRP A 486 7.28 5.11 19.61
N GLY A 487 7.75 5.39 18.39
CA GLY A 487 8.73 4.58 17.67
C GLY A 487 9.09 5.19 16.31
N CYS A 488 10.37 5.12 15.92
CA CYS A 488 10.84 5.55 14.60
C CYS A 488 10.56 4.47 13.56
N HIS A 489 9.82 4.79 12.48
CA HIS A 489 9.50 3.84 11.42
C HIS A 489 9.59 4.48 10.03
N ARG A 490 10.28 3.78 9.13
CA ARG A 490 10.43 3.96 7.67
C ARG A 490 9.67 5.17 7.09
N VAL A 491 10.40 6.27 6.93
CA VAL A 491 9.95 7.49 6.23
C VAL A 491 10.79 7.67 4.97
N GLN A 492 10.20 8.18 3.89
CA GLN A 492 10.92 8.48 2.64
C GLN A 492 12.08 9.48 2.83
N PHE A 493 12.02 10.28 3.90
CA PHE A 493 13.08 11.19 4.35
C PHE A 493 14.23 10.47 5.06
N LEU A 494 13.93 9.48 5.91
CA LEU A 494 14.94 8.60 6.53
C LEU A 494 15.71 7.78 5.48
N ASP A 495 15.06 7.40 4.37
CA ASP A 495 15.72 6.74 3.23
C ASP A 495 16.81 7.65 2.58
N ARG A 496 16.72 8.98 2.71
CA ARG A 496 17.70 9.94 2.16
C ARG A 496 18.73 10.41 3.18
N LEU A 497 18.34 10.67 4.43
CA LEU A 497 19.33 10.85 5.52
C LEU A 497 20.15 9.58 5.80
N SER A 498 19.62 8.39 5.50
CA SER A 498 20.41 7.16 5.56
C SER A 498 21.48 7.10 4.47
N SER A 499 21.32 7.83 3.36
CA SER A 499 22.38 7.99 2.35
C SER A 499 23.57 8.72 2.96
N LEU A 500 23.30 9.77 3.73
CA LEU A 500 24.28 10.47 4.55
C LEU A 500 24.91 9.55 5.60
N TYR A 501 24.10 8.80 6.33
CA TYR A 501 24.58 7.80 7.29
C TYR A 501 25.42 6.70 6.64
N THR A 502 25.02 6.20 5.47
CA THR A 502 25.74 5.14 4.73
C THR A 502 27.01 5.69 4.12
N SER A 503 27.02 6.93 3.61
CA SER A 503 28.22 7.62 3.13
C SER A 503 29.20 7.88 4.27
N MET A 504 28.70 8.27 5.44
CA MET A 504 29.51 8.49 6.65
C MET A 504 30.04 7.18 7.25
N MET A 505 29.23 6.11 7.25
CA MET A 505 29.65 4.76 7.65
C MET A 505 30.63 4.15 6.64
N SER A 506 30.45 4.39 5.34
CA SER A 506 31.43 4.00 4.31
C SER A 506 32.75 4.74 4.46
N LEU A 507 32.74 6.03 4.83
CA LEU A 507 33.94 6.78 5.19
C LEU A 507 34.62 6.20 6.43
N LEU A 508 33.87 5.87 7.48
CA LEU A 508 34.41 5.26 8.71
C LEU A 508 34.97 3.85 8.47
N LEU A 509 34.31 3.02 7.63
CA LEU A 509 34.81 1.70 7.23
C LEU A 509 36.08 1.78 6.37
N LEU A 510 36.19 2.79 5.51
CA LEU A 510 37.39 3.06 4.69
C LEU A 510 38.55 3.65 5.51
N MET A 511 38.29 4.19 6.70
CA MET A 511 39.33 4.67 7.62
C MET A 511 39.75 3.61 8.66
N SER A 512 39.06 2.47 8.70
CA SER A 512 39.34 1.34 9.61
C SER A 512 39.83 0.08 8.89
N LEU A 513 39.92 0.13 7.55
CA LEU A 513 40.72 -0.76 6.69
C LEU A 513 41.92 0.05 6.17
#